data_AF-A0AAD5C961-F1
#
_entry.id   AF-A0AAD5C961-F1
#
_cell.length_a   1.000
_cell.length_b   1.000
_cell.length_c   1.000
_cell.angle_alpha   90.00
_cell.angle_beta   90.00
_cell.angle_gamma   90.00
#
_symmetry.space_group_name_H-M   'P 1'
#
loop_
_entity.id
_entity.type
_entity.pdbx_description
1 polymer ?
#
loop_
_entity_poly.entity_id
_entity_poly.type
_entity_poly.pdbx_seq_one_letter_code
_entity_poly.pdbx_strand_id
1 'polypeptide(L)'
;MNESVVSLVTHFAKSGKPIASICHGQLILAAAAATADLLKGRKVTAYHTVGPVLVAAGAHWVEPETLAACTVDGNLITAASYYGHPEYIRHFIKALGATVTGSNKRILFLCGDYMEDYEVMVPFQSLEALECCYVDAVCPNKKAGDTCPTAVHDFEGDQTYSEKPGHNFKLTANFDDIDASTYDALVIPGGRAPEYLALDPAVIKLVKHFMDAGKPVASICHGQQILAAAGVLKGKKCTAYPAVKLNVELGGATWLEPDPIDRCFTDGNLVTGAAWPGHPQFIAQLMSLLGVEVRF
;
A
#
# COMPACT_ATOMS: atom_id res chain seq x y z
N MET A 1 28.16 -3.64 15.00
CA MET A 1 26.70 -3.47 15.17
C MET A 1 26.45 -2.68 16.45
N ASN A 2 25.35 -1.93 16.53
CA ASN A 2 25.05 -1.12 17.71
C ASN A 2 24.58 -2.03 18.88
N GLU A 3 25.28 -1.98 20.02
CA GLU A 3 24.99 -2.83 21.18
C GLU A 3 23.59 -2.62 21.76
N SER A 4 23.07 -1.38 21.73
CA SER A 4 21.73 -1.10 22.24
C SER A 4 20.65 -1.79 21.40
N VAL A 5 20.84 -1.87 20.09
CA VAL A 5 19.95 -2.56 19.16
C VAL A 5 19.97 -4.07 19.40
N VAL A 6 21.15 -4.65 19.58
CA VAL A 6 21.30 -6.08 19.89
C VAL A 6 20.63 -6.44 21.20
N SER A 7 20.85 -5.62 22.23
CA SER A 7 20.25 -5.81 23.56
C SER A 7 18.72 -5.75 23.48
N LEU A 8 18.17 -4.77 22.75
CA LEU A 8 16.73 -4.63 22.53
C LEU A 8 16.14 -5.88 21.87
N VAL A 9 16.72 -6.33 20.75
CA VAL A 9 16.24 -7.50 20.01
C VAL A 9 16.35 -8.77 20.84
N THR A 10 17.45 -8.94 21.57
CA THR A 10 17.65 -10.07 22.49
C THR A 10 16.60 -10.09 23.60
N HIS A 11 16.32 -8.94 24.20
CA HIS A 11 15.30 -8.84 25.25
C HIS A 11 13.91 -9.13 24.70
N PHE A 12 13.57 -8.56 23.53
CA PHE A 12 12.27 -8.76 22.89
C PHE A 12 12.07 -10.23 22.47
N ALA A 13 13.09 -10.87 21.91
CA ALA A 13 13.08 -12.29 21.56
C ALA A 13 12.74 -13.20 22.75
N LYS A 14 13.30 -12.92 23.93
CA LYS A 14 13.02 -13.68 25.16
C LYS A 14 11.57 -13.57 25.63
N SER A 15 10.85 -12.53 25.20
CA SER A 15 9.43 -12.38 25.57
C SER A 15 8.49 -13.32 24.83
N GLY A 16 8.94 -13.98 23.76
CA GLY A 16 8.10 -14.85 22.92
C GLY A 16 7.07 -14.10 22.06
N LYS A 17 7.07 -12.76 22.08
CA LYS A 17 6.19 -11.94 21.24
C LYS A 17 6.52 -12.09 19.74
N PRO A 18 5.56 -11.83 18.83
CA PRO A 18 5.79 -11.88 17.40
C PRO A 18 6.92 -10.94 16.95
N ILE A 19 7.85 -11.45 16.14
CA ILE A 19 8.90 -10.70 15.47
C ILE A 19 8.70 -10.88 13.97
N ALA A 20 8.57 -9.76 13.26
CA ALA A 20 8.56 -9.75 11.81
C ALA A 20 9.83 -9.04 11.31
N SER A 21 10.59 -9.70 10.44
CA SER A 21 11.83 -9.16 9.86
C SER A 21 11.91 -9.44 8.37
N ILE A 22 12.41 -8.49 7.59
CA ILE A 22 12.34 -8.54 6.12
C ILE A 22 13.66 -8.11 5.49
N CYS A 23 13.99 -8.72 4.35
CA CYS A 23 15.12 -8.38 3.49
C CYS A 23 16.47 -8.53 4.24
N HIS A 24 17.10 -7.42 4.63
CA HIS A 24 18.36 -7.40 5.38
C HIS A 24 18.16 -7.23 6.89
N GLY A 25 16.93 -7.02 7.37
CA GLY A 25 16.63 -6.90 8.79
C GLY A 25 17.05 -8.13 9.60
N GLN A 26 17.07 -9.30 8.96
CA GLN A 26 17.49 -10.57 9.54
C GLN A 26 18.96 -10.58 9.97
N LEU A 27 19.82 -9.70 9.43
CA LEU A 27 21.19 -9.53 9.90
C LEU A 27 21.24 -9.08 11.37
N ILE A 28 20.25 -8.30 11.81
CA ILE A 28 20.13 -7.89 13.21
C ILE A 28 19.78 -9.10 14.08
N LEU A 29 18.89 -9.97 13.61
CA LEU A 29 18.52 -11.20 14.30
C LEU A 29 19.71 -12.16 14.42
N ALA A 30 20.52 -12.29 13.36
CA ALA A 30 21.71 -13.14 13.35
C ALA A 30 22.75 -12.68 14.38
N ALA A 31 22.99 -11.38 14.48
CA ALA A 31 23.91 -10.85 15.48
C ALA A 31 23.36 -10.88 16.90
N ALA A 32 22.03 -10.83 17.09
CA ALA A 32 21.39 -11.12 18.38
C ALA A 32 21.39 -12.62 18.74
N ALA A 33 21.45 -13.52 17.75
CA ALA A 33 21.47 -14.96 17.99
C ALA A 33 22.74 -15.42 18.72
N ALA A 34 23.86 -14.70 18.56
CA ALA A 34 25.12 -14.99 19.25
C ALA A 34 25.04 -14.94 20.79
N THR A 35 23.99 -14.32 21.35
CA THR A 35 23.79 -14.19 22.81
C THR A 35 22.51 -14.84 23.31
N ALA A 36 21.64 -15.33 22.42
CA ALA A 36 20.27 -15.71 22.76
C ALA A 36 19.73 -16.97 22.07
N ASP A 37 20.53 -17.67 21.24
CA ASP A 37 20.09 -18.83 20.43
C ASP A 37 18.82 -18.56 19.58
N LEU A 38 18.52 -17.28 19.30
CA LEU A 38 17.26 -16.80 18.68
C LEU A 38 16.88 -17.55 17.40
N LEU A 39 17.88 -17.82 16.56
CA LEU A 39 17.68 -18.43 15.25
C LEU A 39 17.92 -19.94 15.24
N LYS A 40 18.42 -20.53 16.33
CA LYS A 40 18.89 -21.92 16.35
C LYS A 40 17.75 -22.89 16.01
N GLY A 41 17.87 -23.58 14.88
CA GLY A 41 16.89 -24.52 14.35
C GLY A 41 15.60 -23.90 13.80
N ARG A 42 15.47 -22.56 13.82
CA ARG A 42 14.29 -21.84 13.32
C ARG A 42 14.33 -21.72 11.82
N LYS A 43 13.21 -21.97 11.16
CA LYS A 43 13.05 -21.75 9.71
C LYS A 43 13.02 -20.25 9.42
N VAL A 44 13.91 -19.79 8.55
CA VAL A 44 13.98 -18.38 8.16
C VAL A 44 14.26 -18.25 6.67
N THR A 45 13.64 -17.24 6.07
CA THR A 45 14.03 -16.71 4.76
C THR A 45 14.49 -15.27 4.91
N ALA A 46 15.17 -14.74 3.91
CA ALA A 46 15.67 -13.36 3.86
C ALA A 46 16.02 -13.01 2.42
N TYR A 47 16.57 -11.82 2.19
CA TYR A 47 17.19 -11.56 0.90
C TYR A 47 18.33 -12.57 0.66
N HIS A 48 18.47 -13.08 -0.56
CA HIS A 48 19.33 -14.24 -0.87
C HIS A 48 20.79 -14.07 -0.38
N THR A 49 21.34 -12.86 -0.39
CA THR A 49 22.71 -12.57 0.09
C THR A 49 22.90 -12.74 1.60
N VAL A 50 21.81 -12.78 2.36
CA VAL A 50 21.81 -12.89 3.83
C VAL A 50 21.87 -14.35 4.30
N GLY A 51 21.53 -15.31 3.41
CA GLY A 51 21.47 -16.75 3.72
C GLY A 51 22.70 -17.31 4.45
N PRO A 52 23.94 -17.08 3.96
CA PRO A 52 25.14 -17.58 4.61
C PRO A 52 25.29 -17.15 6.08
N VAL A 53 24.92 -15.91 6.40
CA VAL A 53 25.02 -15.36 7.77
C VAL A 53 23.98 -16.03 8.68
N LEU A 54 22.79 -16.32 8.17
CA LEU A 54 21.73 -16.98 8.94
C LEU A 54 22.04 -18.45 9.21
N VAL A 55 22.62 -19.15 8.23
CA VAL A 55 23.12 -20.52 8.42
C VAL A 55 24.22 -20.55 9.48
N ALA A 56 25.17 -19.63 9.43
CA ALA A 56 26.24 -19.53 10.44
C ALA A 56 25.69 -19.20 11.84
N ALA A 57 24.57 -18.49 11.93
CA ALA A 57 23.84 -18.23 13.17
C ALA A 57 22.96 -19.41 13.65
N GLY A 58 23.04 -20.57 12.99
CA GLY A 58 22.34 -21.80 13.37
C GLY A 58 20.90 -21.90 12.87
N ALA A 59 20.47 -21.03 11.95
CA ALA A 59 19.13 -21.06 11.38
C ALA A 59 18.93 -22.19 10.37
N HIS A 60 17.71 -22.69 10.26
CA HIS A 60 17.29 -23.52 9.15
C HIS A 60 16.91 -22.61 7.98
N TRP A 61 17.88 -22.37 7.10
CA TRP A 61 17.71 -21.50 5.94
C TRP A 61 16.69 -22.07 4.94
N VAL A 62 15.77 -21.21 4.51
CA VAL A 62 14.80 -21.47 3.44
C VAL A 62 15.14 -20.53 2.28
N GLU A 63 15.73 -21.08 1.23
CA GLU A 63 16.08 -20.33 0.02
C GLU A 63 14.80 -19.74 -0.60
N PRO A 64 14.73 -18.41 -0.84
CA PRO A 64 13.54 -17.79 -1.41
C PRO A 64 13.41 -18.16 -2.91
N GLU A 65 12.46 -19.04 -3.25
CA GLU A 65 12.14 -19.38 -4.64
C GLU A 65 11.65 -18.18 -5.46
N THR A 66 11.03 -17.20 -4.79
CA THR A 66 10.62 -15.93 -5.38
C THR A 66 10.95 -14.78 -4.42
N LEU A 67 11.00 -13.54 -4.94
CA LEU A 67 11.20 -12.37 -4.11
C LEU A 67 10.02 -12.09 -3.15
N ALA A 68 8.86 -12.71 -3.38
CA ALA A 68 7.69 -12.62 -2.50
C ALA A 68 7.72 -13.66 -1.35
N ALA A 69 8.70 -14.56 -1.32
CA ALA A 69 8.75 -15.64 -0.35
C ALA A 69 8.73 -15.15 1.11
N CYS A 70 7.84 -15.76 1.89
CA CYS A 70 7.69 -15.56 3.32
C CYS A 70 7.86 -16.90 4.06
N THR A 71 8.30 -16.85 5.32
CA THR A 71 8.41 -18.03 6.19
C THR A 71 7.92 -17.67 7.59
N VAL A 72 7.12 -18.55 8.18
CA VAL A 72 6.62 -18.44 9.54
C VAL A 72 7.07 -19.66 10.34
N ASP A 73 7.74 -19.42 11.46
CA ASP A 73 8.11 -20.44 12.44
C ASP A 73 7.71 -19.91 13.82
N GLY A 74 6.63 -20.42 14.40
CA GLY A 74 6.11 -19.94 15.68
C GLY A 74 5.84 -18.44 15.68
N ASN A 75 6.57 -17.69 16.52
CA ASN A 75 6.46 -16.23 16.63
C ASN A 75 7.39 -15.44 15.68
N LEU A 76 8.17 -16.11 14.82
CA LEU A 76 9.10 -15.47 13.91
C LEU A 76 8.53 -15.50 12.48
N ILE A 77 8.29 -14.31 11.93
CA ILE A 77 7.87 -14.09 10.55
C ILE A 77 9.04 -13.47 9.79
N THR A 78 9.40 -14.07 8.67
CA THR A 78 10.48 -13.55 7.81
C THR A 78 10.07 -13.46 6.36
N ALA A 79 10.59 -12.47 5.65
CA ALA A 79 10.31 -12.25 4.23
C ALA A 79 11.57 -11.86 3.45
N ALA A 80 11.61 -12.22 2.17
CA ALA A 80 12.77 -11.99 1.31
C ALA A 80 12.89 -10.55 0.80
N SER A 81 11.77 -9.93 0.42
CA SER A 81 11.72 -8.55 -0.08
C SER A 81 10.34 -7.93 0.09
N TYR A 82 10.19 -6.65 -0.29
CA TYR A 82 8.92 -5.93 -0.23
C TYR A 82 7.81 -6.52 -1.12
N TYR A 83 8.14 -7.35 -2.11
CA TYR A 83 7.12 -8.06 -2.89
C TYR A 83 6.31 -9.04 -2.03
N GLY A 84 6.86 -9.48 -0.89
CA GLY A 84 6.19 -10.34 0.08
C GLY A 84 5.40 -9.58 1.16
N HIS A 85 5.33 -8.24 1.11
CA HIS A 85 4.60 -7.45 2.11
C HIS A 85 3.17 -7.93 2.39
N PRO A 86 2.35 -8.32 1.39
CA PRO A 86 0.99 -8.79 1.67
C PRO A 86 0.94 -9.98 2.63
N GLU A 87 1.69 -11.05 2.33
CA GLU A 87 1.77 -12.23 3.20
C GLU A 87 2.50 -11.94 4.51
N TYR A 88 3.59 -11.17 4.45
CA TYR A 88 4.38 -10.76 5.61
C TYR A 88 3.54 -10.02 6.66
N ILE A 89 2.78 -9.00 6.23
CA ILE A 89 1.90 -8.22 7.11
C ILE A 89 0.76 -9.11 7.63
N ARG A 90 0.15 -9.91 6.76
CA ARG A 90 -0.92 -10.86 7.11
C ARG A 90 -0.49 -11.84 8.19
N HIS A 91 0.69 -12.45 8.05
CA HIS A 91 1.24 -13.34 9.06
C HIS A 91 1.53 -12.61 10.37
N PHE A 92 2.03 -11.38 10.31
CA PHE A 92 2.32 -10.60 11.51
C PHE A 92 1.05 -10.21 12.28
N ILE A 93 0.00 -9.71 11.61
CA ILE A 93 -1.25 -9.38 12.29
C ILE A 93 -1.91 -10.63 12.88
N LYS A 94 -1.86 -11.79 12.19
CA LYS A 94 -2.33 -13.06 12.74
C LYS A 94 -1.56 -13.48 14.00
N ALA A 95 -0.24 -13.31 13.99
CA ALA A 95 0.59 -13.59 15.16
C ALA A 95 0.30 -12.66 16.34
N LEU A 96 -0.21 -11.45 16.09
CA LEU A 96 -0.72 -10.53 17.11
C LEU A 96 -2.12 -10.90 17.63
N GLY A 97 -2.75 -11.96 17.12
CA GLY A 97 -4.10 -12.40 17.49
C GLY A 97 -5.21 -11.85 16.60
N ALA A 98 -4.87 -11.17 15.49
CA ALA A 98 -5.87 -10.55 14.64
C ALA A 98 -6.73 -11.57 13.89
N THR A 99 -8.04 -11.32 13.86
CA THR A 99 -8.99 -11.93 12.94
C THR A 99 -9.44 -10.88 11.94
N VAL A 100 -9.26 -11.16 10.65
CA VAL A 100 -9.75 -10.31 9.55
C VAL A 100 -11.12 -10.82 9.12
N THR A 101 -12.13 -9.95 9.12
CA THR A 101 -13.50 -10.28 8.70
C THR A 101 -13.96 -9.37 7.57
N GLY A 102 -14.72 -9.93 6.63
CA GLY A 102 -15.29 -9.22 5.48
C GLY A 102 -15.64 -10.23 4.38
N SER A 103 -16.55 -9.87 3.47
CA SER A 103 -16.77 -10.67 2.25
C SER A 103 -15.66 -10.40 1.23
N ASN A 104 -15.39 -11.40 0.36
CA ASN A 104 -14.44 -11.27 -0.74
C ASN A 104 -14.71 -10.00 -1.55
N LYS A 105 -13.76 -9.06 -1.55
CA LYS A 105 -13.79 -7.80 -2.29
C LYS A 105 -12.79 -7.82 -3.43
N ARG A 106 -13.17 -7.23 -4.55
CA ARG A 106 -12.26 -6.91 -5.66
C ARG A 106 -12.07 -5.41 -5.74
N ILE A 107 -10.83 -4.95 -5.73
CA ILE A 107 -10.48 -3.52 -5.71
C ILE A 107 -9.62 -3.23 -6.93
N LEU A 108 -9.99 -2.19 -7.67
CA LEU A 108 -9.26 -1.75 -8.86
C LEU A 108 -8.41 -0.52 -8.53
N PHE A 109 -7.14 -0.53 -8.93
CA PHE A 109 -6.24 0.61 -8.89
C PHE A 109 -6.08 1.18 -10.29
N LEU A 110 -6.38 2.47 -10.42
CA LEU A 110 -6.12 3.23 -11.63
C LEU A 110 -4.72 3.84 -11.57
N CYS A 111 -3.77 3.20 -12.20
CA CYS A 111 -2.36 3.55 -12.19
C CYS A 111 -1.96 4.35 -13.44
N GLY A 112 -0.78 4.96 -13.36
CA GLY A 112 -0.11 5.60 -14.48
C GLY A 112 1.34 5.92 -14.17
N ASP A 113 2.10 6.24 -15.20
CA ASP A 113 3.49 6.69 -15.11
C ASP A 113 3.61 7.95 -14.25
N TYR A 114 4.60 7.95 -13.37
CA TYR A 114 4.87 8.95 -12.35
C TYR A 114 3.72 9.18 -11.35
N MET A 115 2.89 8.18 -11.10
CA MET A 115 2.10 8.14 -9.85
C MET A 115 3.05 8.12 -8.64
N GLU A 116 2.57 8.63 -7.51
CA GLU A 116 3.40 8.74 -6.30
C GLU A 116 3.71 7.34 -5.73
N ASP A 117 4.98 7.09 -5.40
CA ASP A 117 5.53 5.77 -5.05
C ASP A 117 4.86 5.13 -3.82
N TYR A 118 4.66 5.90 -2.75
CA TYR A 118 3.93 5.43 -1.58
C TYR A 118 2.42 5.35 -1.85
N GLU A 119 1.86 6.31 -2.57
CA GLU A 119 0.40 6.39 -2.80
C GLU A 119 -0.13 5.24 -3.66
N VAL A 120 0.72 4.61 -4.46
CA VAL A 120 0.38 3.33 -5.10
C VAL A 120 0.73 2.14 -4.20
N MET A 121 1.96 2.05 -3.69
CA MET A 121 2.45 0.82 -3.07
C MET A 121 1.80 0.54 -1.71
N VAL A 122 1.66 1.56 -0.85
CA VAL A 122 1.15 1.39 0.51
C VAL A 122 -0.32 0.99 0.50
N PRO A 123 -1.25 1.68 -0.19
CA PRO A 123 -2.63 1.24 -0.25
C PRO A 123 -2.80 -0.11 -0.95
N PHE A 124 -2.06 -0.35 -2.04
CA PHE A 124 -2.14 -1.61 -2.79
C PHE A 124 -1.78 -2.81 -1.91
N GLN A 125 -0.60 -2.78 -1.29
CA GLN A 125 -0.12 -3.89 -0.46
C GLN A 125 -0.89 -4.02 0.86
N SER A 126 -1.38 -2.92 1.43
CA SER A 126 -2.21 -2.96 2.64
C SER A 126 -3.53 -3.66 2.39
N LEU A 127 -4.15 -3.41 1.24
CA LEU A 127 -5.39 -4.08 0.86
C LEU A 127 -5.14 -5.54 0.49
N GLU A 128 -4.06 -5.84 -0.23
CA GLU A 128 -3.67 -7.22 -0.57
C GLU A 128 -3.31 -8.06 0.67
N ALA A 129 -2.78 -7.43 1.73
CA ALA A 129 -2.53 -8.11 3.00
C ALA A 129 -3.82 -8.65 3.66
N LEU A 130 -4.97 -8.03 3.39
CA LEU A 130 -6.28 -8.45 3.88
C LEU A 130 -6.75 -9.68 3.08
N GLU A 131 -6.92 -10.82 3.75
CA GLU A 131 -7.25 -12.10 3.09
C GLU A 131 -8.54 -12.08 2.26
N CYS A 132 -9.45 -11.16 2.57
CA CYS A 132 -10.71 -10.99 1.87
C CYS A 132 -10.64 -10.05 0.66
N CYS A 133 -9.46 -9.54 0.29
CA CYS A 133 -9.32 -8.57 -0.81
C CYS A 133 -8.48 -9.13 -1.96
N TYR A 134 -8.97 -8.91 -3.18
CA TYR A 134 -8.23 -9.10 -4.42
C TYR A 134 -8.01 -7.73 -5.05
N VAL A 135 -6.76 -7.38 -5.36
CA VAL A 135 -6.40 -6.05 -5.85
C VAL A 135 -5.81 -6.16 -7.25
N ASP A 136 -6.43 -5.47 -8.21
CA ASP A 136 -5.91 -5.37 -9.57
C ASP A 136 -5.40 -3.94 -9.84
N ALA A 137 -4.30 -3.80 -10.56
CA ALA A 137 -3.77 -2.52 -11.02
C ALA A 137 -3.70 -2.47 -12.54
N VAL A 138 -4.25 -1.40 -13.10
CA VAL A 138 -4.35 -1.16 -14.55
C VAL A 138 -3.84 0.23 -14.91
N CYS A 139 -3.31 0.37 -16.12
CA CYS A 139 -2.96 1.65 -16.72
C CYS A 139 -3.41 1.62 -18.18
N PRO A 140 -4.05 2.67 -18.72
CA PRO A 140 -4.39 2.75 -20.13
C PRO A 140 -3.16 2.49 -21.01
N ASN A 141 -3.37 1.78 -22.12
CA ASN A 141 -2.33 1.40 -23.09
C ASN A 141 -1.20 0.52 -22.53
N LYS A 142 -1.39 -0.12 -21.37
CA LYS A 142 -0.46 -1.10 -20.78
C LYS A 142 -1.16 -2.41 -20.44
N LYS A 143 -0.37 -3.47 -20.35
CA LYS A 143 -0.81 -4.84 -20.08
C LYS A 143 -0.30 -5.34 -18.74
N ALA A 144 -0.91 -6.41 -18.25
CA ALA A 144 -0.43 -7.17 -17.11
C ALA A 144 1.03 -7.58 -17.34
N GLY A 145 1.89 -7.28 -16.38
CA GLY A 145 3.33 -7.52 -16.49
C GLY A 145 4.14 -6.29 -16.89
N ASP A 146 3.54 -5.28 -17.53
CA ASP A 146 4.19 -4.00 -17.79
C ASP A 146 4.41 -3.24 -16.48
N THR A 147 5.30 -2.24 -16.53
CA THR A 147 5.63 -1.41 -15.37
C THR A 147 5.33 0.06 -15.62
N CYS A 148 4.94 0.76 -14.56
CA CYS A 148 4.90 2.22 -14.48
C CYS A 148 6.06 2.71 -13.61
N PRO A 149 6.90 3.66 -14.08
CA PRO A 149 7.79 4.38 -13.18
C PRO A 149 6.95 5.18 -12.17
N THR A 150 7.43 5.33 -10.95
CA THR A 150 6.79 6.18 -9.92
C THR A 150 7.64 7.40 -9.60
N ALA A 151 7.01 8.38 -8.93
CA ALA A 151 7.65 9.58 -8.41
C ALA A 151 7.65 9.56 -6.87
N VAL A 152 8.78 9.94 -6.26
CA VAL A 152 8.86 10.22 -4.83
C VAL A 152 8.70 11.72 -4.63
N HIS A 153 7.64 12.11 -3.93
CA HIS A 153 7.36 13.52 -3.61
C HIS A 153 7.65 13.79 -2.13
N ASP A 154 8.65 14.63 -1.86
CA ASP A 154 9.07 14.95 -0.49
C ASP A 154 9.42 16.44 -0.30
N PHE A 155 9.24 16.94 0.91
CA PHE A 155 9.48 18.34 1.27
C PHE A 155 10.87 18.51 1.89
N GLU A 156 11.79 19.10 1.11
CA GLU A 156 13.21 19.23 1.48
C GLU A 156 13.62 20.66 1.88
N GLY A 157 12.63 21.53 2.13
CA GLY A 157 12.83 22.91 2.62
C GLY A 157 12.40 24.01 1.65
N ASP A 158 12.08 23.67 0.40
CA ASP A 158 11.56 24.60 -0.60
C ASP A 158 10.06 24.87 -0.45
N GLN A 159 9.52 25.79 -1.27
CA GLN A 159 8.09 26.16 -1.24
C GLN A 159 7.14 25.05 -1.68
N THR A 160 7.65 24.05 -2.41
CA THR A 160 6.90 22.88 -2.85
C THR A 160 7.80 21.65 -2.77
N TYR A 161 7.23 20.47 -3.03
CA TYR A 161 7.96 19.20 -2.93
C TYR A 161 9.01 19.07 -4.03
N SER A 162 10.07 18.32 -3.73
CA SER A 162 11.00 17.78 -4.73
C SER A 162 10.42 16.52 -5.36
N GLU A 163 10.84 16.21 -6.60
CA GLU A 163 10.49 14.96 -7.29
C GLU A 163 11.75 14.15 -7.57
N LYS A 164 11.73 12.87 -7.21
CA LYS A 164 12.81 11.91 -7.50
C LYS A 164 12.23 10.62 -8.09
N PRO A 165 12.99 9.84 -8.87
CA PRO A 165 12.55 8.53 -9.33
C PRO A 165 12.28 7.58 -8.16
N GLY A 166 11.11 6.93 -8.16
CA GLY A 166 10.76 5.87 -7.23
C GLY A 166 10.94 4.47 -7.81
N HIS A 167 10.21 3.50 -7.26
CA HIS A 167 10.24 2.11 -7.73
C HIS A 167 9.46 1.95 -9.04
N ASN A 168 9.80 0.93 -9.84
CA ASN A 168 8.92 0.53 -10.93
C ASN A 168 7.77 -0.32 -10.38
N PHE A 169 6.54 0.17 -10.54
CA PHE A 169 5.34 -0.53 -10.10
C PHE A 169 4.83 -1.44 -11.23
N LYS A 170 4.60 -2.72 -10.93
CA LYS A 170 4.17 -3.73 -11.92
C LYS A 170 2.64 -3.81 -11.96
N LEU A 171 2.06 -3.71 -13.16
CA LEU A 171 0.63 -3.85 -13.39
C LEU A 171 0.20 -5.31 -13.38
N THR A 172 -1.01 -5.58 -12.90
CA THR A 172 -1.53 -6.95 -12.70
C THR A 172 -2.62 -7.33 -13.69
N ALA A 173 -3.28 -6.36 -14.33
CA ALA A 173 -4.37 -6.58 -15.27
C ALA A 173 -4.24 -5.69 -16.52
N ASN A 174 -4.90 -6.10 -17.61
CA ASN A 174 -4.97 -5.32 -18.84
C ASN A 174 -6.12 -4.31 -18.75
N PHE A 175 -5.87 -3.03 -19.03
CA PHE A 175 -6.91 -2.00 -18.95
C PHE A 175 -8.09 -2.24 -19.90
N ASP A 176 -7.84 -2.81 -21.08
CA ASP A 176 -8.90 -3.05 -22.08
C ASP A 176 -9.77 -4.27 -21.77
N ASP A 177 -9.30 -5.17 -20.91
CA ASP A 177 -9.98 -6.44 -20.60
C ASP A 177 -10.74 -6.42 -19.26
N ILE A 178 -10.63 -5.34 -18.48
CA ILE A 178 -11.30 -5.25 -17.19
C ILE A 178 -12.81 -5.03 -17.34
N ASP A 179 -13.58 -5.80 -16.58
CA ASP A 179 -14.99 -5.54 -16.34
C ASP A 179 -15.18 -4.79 -15.02
N ALA A 180 -15.39 -3.47 -15.12
CA ALA A 180 -15.61 -2.58 -13.97
C ALA A 180 -16.78 -3.01 -13.07
N SER A 181 -17.75 -3.77 -13.60
CA SER A 181 -18.89 -4.25 -12.81
C SER A 181 -18.48 -5.27 -11.75
N THR A 182 -17.37 -6.00 -11.98
CA THR A 182 -16.86 -7.07 -11.10
C THR A 182 -16.05 -6.56 -9.90
N TYR A 183 -15.70 -5.27 -9.89
CA TYR A 183 -14.95 -4.63 -8.81
C TYR A 183 -15.89 -3.96 -7.82
N ASP A 184 -15.61 -4.10 -6.53
CA ASP A 184 -16.37 -3.48 -5.45
C ASP A 184 -15.92 -2.05 -5.16
N ALA A 185 -14.65 -1.72 -5.44
CA ALA A 185 -14.11 -0.38 -5.22
C ALA A 185 -13.07 0.04 -6.26
N LEU A 186 -12.89 1.36 -6.38
CA LEU A 186 -11.85 2.00 -7.17
C LEU A 186 -10.91 2.80 -6.26
N VAL A 187 -9.60 2.67 -6.47
CA VAL A 187 -8.55 3.46 -5.82
C VAL A 187 -7.78 4.25 -6.88
N ILE A 188 -7.57 5.54 -6.63
CA ILE A 188 -6.84 6.46 -7.50
C ILE A 188 -5.66 7.06 -6.72
N PRO A 189 -4.45 6.53 -6.91
CA PRO A 189 -3.22 7.15 -6.40
C PRO A 189 -3.01 8.56 -6.97
N GLY A 190 -2.26 9.40 -6.26
CA GLY A 190 -1.86 10.70 -6.74
C GLY A 190 -0.54 10.69 -7.51
N GLY A 191 0.30 11.68 -7.25
CA GLY A 191 1.49 11.99 -8.05
C GLY A 191 1.16 12.72 -9.34
N ARG A 192 1.93 12.47 -10.40
CA ARG A 192 1.76 13.09 -11.73
C ARG A 192 0.95 12.26 -12.72
N ALA A 193 0.61 11.02 -12.38
CA ALA A 193 -0.28 10.23 -13.23
C ALA A 193 -1.67 10.88 -13.44
N PRO A 194 -2.33 11.42 -12.39
CA PRO A 194 -3.68 11.94 -12.52
C PRO A 194 -3.88 13.07 -13.53
N GLU A 195 -2.89 13.96 -13.71
CA GLU A 195 -3.03 15.13 -14.60
C GLU A 195 -3.29 14.72 -16.07
N TYR A 196 -2.59 13.68 -16.55
CA TYR A 196 -2.79 13.21 -17.93
C TYR A 196 -3.86 12.14 -18.03
N LEU A 197 -4.05 11.29 -17.00
CA LEU A 197 -5.13 10.31 -16.98
C LEU A 197 -6.52 10.99 -16.98
N ALA A 198 -6.62 12.19 -16.40
CA ALA A 198 -7.83 13.01 -16.43
C ALA A 198 -8.25 13.43 -17.86
N LEU A 199 -7.36 13.31 -18.85
CA LEU A 199 -7.63 13.62 -20.25
C LEU A 199 -8.12 12.41 -21.05
N ASP A 200 -8.00 11.19 -20.50
CA ASP A 200 -8.37 9.95 -21.19
C ASP A 200 -9.88 9.67 -21.05
N PRO A 201 -10.64 9.64 -22.15
CA PRO A 201 -12.09 9.37 -22.10
C PRO A 201 -12.45 8.01 -21.50
N ALA A 202 -11.60 6.99 -21.66
CA ALA A 202 -11.84 5.66 -21.11
C ALA A 202 -11.69 5.67 -19.58
N VAL A 203 -10.72 6.41 -19.06
CA VAL A 203 -10.55 6.65 -17.61
C VAL A 203 -11.75 7.40 -17.04
N ILE A 204 -12.19 8.47 -17.72
CA ILE A 204 -13.36 9.24 -17.30
C ILE A 204 -14.62 8.36 -17.26
N LYS A 205 -14.80 7.49 -18.25
CA LYS A 205 -15.90 6.52 -18.30
C LYS A 205 -15.83 5.53 -17.14
N LEU A 206 -14.64 5.00 -16.83
CA LEU A 206 -14.42 4.09 -15.72
C LEU A 206 -14.82 4.74 -14.38
N VAL A 207 -14.33 5.95 -14.11
CA VAL A 207 -14.60 6.68 -12.86
C VAL A 207 -16.10 6.97 -12.71
N LYS A 208 -16.77 7.41 -13.78
CA LYS A 208 -18.21 7.61 -13.78
C LYS A 208 -18.97 6.32 -13.45
N HIS A 209 -18.57 5.19 -14.01
CA HIS A 209 -19.20 3.90 -13.73
C HIS A 209 -19.21 3.57 -12.22
N PHE A 210 -18.09 3.73 -11.52
CA PHE A 210 -18.03 3.47 -10.07
C PHE A 210 -18.89 4.46 -9.27
N MET A 211 -18.82 5.75 -9.62
CA MET A 211 -19.56 6.80 -8.91
C MET A 211 -21.08 6.68 -9.13
N ASP A 212 -21.53 6.42 -10.36
CA ASP A 212 -22.94 6.23 -10.71
C ASP A 212 -23.52 4.97 -10.06
N ALA A 213 -22.70 3.92 -9.92
CA ALA A 213 -23.06 2.70 -9.21
C ALA A 213 -23.04 2.84 -7.68
N GLY A 214 -22.63 3.99 -7.14
CA GLY A 214 -22.51 4.22 -5.69
C GLY A 214 -21.45 3.34 -5.01
N LYS A 215 -20.51 2.77 -5.79
CA LYS A 215 -19.43 1.94 -5.27
C LYS A 215 -18.38 2.80 -4.56
N PRO A 216 -17.69 2.31 -3.51
CA PRO A 216 -16.60 3.03 -2.89
C PRO A 216 -15.53 3.47 -3.89
N VAL A 217 -15.21 4.76 -3.88
CA VAL A 217 -14.10 5.36 -4.64
C VAL A 217 -13.18 6.07 -3.66
N ALA A 218 -11.91 5.69 -3.64
CA ALA A 218 -10.90 6.28 -2.78
C ALA A 218 -9.84 6.99 -3.64
N SER A 219 -9.67 8.30 -3.44
CA SER A 219 -8.70 9.11 -4.20
C SER A 219 -7.80 9.90 -3.28
N ILE A 220 -6.51 10.01 -3.61
CA ILE A 220 -5.54 10.71 -2.76
C ILE A 220 -4.70 11.71 -3.55
N CYS A 221 -4.30 12.81 -2.89
CA CYS A 221 -3.37 13.79 -3.40
C CYS A 221 -3.85 14.46 -4.69
N HIS A 222 -3.27 14.10 -5.85
CA HIS A 222 -3.67 14.62 -7.16
C HIS A 222 -4.72 13.77 -7.87
N GLY A 223 -5.06 12.58 -7.35
CA GLY A 223 -6.05 11.68 -7.97
C GLY A 223 -7.41 12.35 -8.21
N GLN A 224 -7.76 13.32 -7.36
CA GLN A 224 -9.00 14.08 -7.42
C GLN A 224 -9.12 14.94 -8.69
N GLN A 225 -8.01 15.21 -9.40
CA GLN A 225 -8.04 15.85 -10.71
C GLN A 225 -8.86 15.03 -11.72
N ILE A 226 -8.75 13.69 -11.68
CA ILE A 226 -9.54 12.80 -12.53
C ILE A 226 -11.02 12.89 -12.14
N LEU A 227 -11.33 12.91 -10.84
CA LEU A 227 -12.72 13.04 -10.35
C LEU A 227 -13.34 14.38 -10.76
N ALA A 228 -12.56 15.46 -10.69
CA ALA A 228 -12.98 16.78 -11.13
C ALA A 228 -13.26 16.80 -12.64
N ALA A 229 -12.36 16.25 -13.46
CA ALA A 229 -12.54 16.14 -14.91
C ALA A 229 -13.74 15.25 -15.30
N ALA A 230 -14.02 14.21 -14.51
CA ALA A 230 -15.19 13.37 -14.70
C ALA A 230 -16.51 14.05 -14.30
N GLY A 231 -16.47 15.20 -13.61
CA GLY A 231 -17.64 15.92 -13.14
C GLY A 231 -18.38 15.23 -11.98
N VAL A 232 -17.77 14.22 -11.37
CA VAL A 232 -18.38 13.42 -10.29
C VAL A 232 -18.24 14.09 -8.90
N LEU A 233 -17.50 15.19 -8.82
CA LEU A 233 -17.34 16.00 -7.61
C LEU A 233 -18.50 16.97 -7.36
N LYS A 234 -19.37 17.22 -8.35
CA LYS A 234 -20.43 18.22 -8.22
C LYS A 234 -21.36 17.92 -7.03
N GLY A 235 -21.40 18.83 -6.05
CA GLY A 235 -22.22 18.71 -4.85
C GLY A 235 -21.65 17.76 -3.77
N LYS A 236 -20.46 17.19 -3.98
CA LYS A 236 -19.74 16.38 -2.99
C LYS A 236 -18.92 17.25 -2.04
N LYS A 237 -18.48 16.67 -0.94
CA LYS A 237 -17.48 17.24 -0.02
C LYS A 237 -16.22 16.40 -0.07
N CYS A 238 -15.07 17.00 -0.35
CA CYS A 238 -13.83 16.24 -0.38
C CYS A 238 -12.60 17.10 -0.08
N THR A 239 -11.53 16.43 0.31
CA THR A 239 -10.19 17.00 0.36
C THR A 239 -9.34 16.52 -0.81
N ALA A 240 -8.16 17.10 -1.00
CA ALA A 240 -7.13 16.68 -1.95
C ALA A 240 -5.78 17.25 -1.51
N TYR A 241 -4.73 17.09 -2.33
CA TYR A 241 -3.51 17.88 -2.13
C TYR A 241 -3.86 19.39 -2.12
N PRO A 242 -3.27 20.23 -1.25
CA PRO A 242 -3.69 21.63 -1.11
C PRO A 242 -3.74 22.43 -2.41
N ALA A 243 -2.81 22.21 -3.34
CA ALA A 243 -2.82 22.90 -4.65
C ALA A 243 -3.98 22.45 -5.56
N VAL A 244 -4.53 21.25 -5.34
CA VAL A 244 -5.65 20.65 -6.10
C VAL A 244 -7.01 21.16 -5.59
N LYS A 245 -7.04 21.97 -4.51
CA LYS A 245 -8.23 22.71 -4.08
C LYS A 245 -8.92 23.44 -5.24
N LEU A 246 -8.12 24.04 -6.13
CA LEU A 246 -8.62 24.69 -7.33
C LEU A 246 -9.47 23.75 -8.19
N ASN A 247 -8.99 22.53 -8.45
CA ASN A 247 -9.71 21.53 -9.24
C ASN A 247 -10.98 21.05 -8.51
N VAL A 248 -10.92 20.90 -7.19
CA VAL A 248 -12.07 20.49 -6.36
C VAL A 248 -13.19 21.54 -6.44
N GLU A 249 -12.86 22.82 -6.23
CA GLU A 249 -13.82 23.92 -6.26
C GLU A 249 -14.39 24.14 -7.67
N LEU A 250 -13.54 24.12 -8.71
CA LEU A 250 -13.99 24.21 -10.11
C LEU A 250 -14.82 22.99 -10.54
N GLY A 251 -14.55 21.82 -9.97
CA GLY A 251 -15.35 20.60 -10.13
C GLY A 251 -16.70 20.63 -9.41
N GLY A 252 -16.98 21.70 -8.65
CA GLY A 252 -18.25 21.92 -7.96
C GLY A 252 -18.40 21.18 -6.63
N ALA A 253 -17.30 20.71 -6.04
CA ALA A 253 -17.27 20.14 -4.69
C ALA A 253 -17.02 21.23 -3.63
N THR A 254 -17.46 20.95 -2.41
CA THR A 254 -17.07 21.72 -1.22
C THR A 254 -15.73 21.22 -0.71
N TRP A 255 -14.75 22.11 -0.64
CA TRP A 255 -13.42 21.82 -0.10
C TRP A 255 -13.47 21.50 1.40
N LEU A 256 -12.83 20.41 1.79
CA LEU A 256 -12.54 20.06 3.18
C LEU A 256 -11.05 20.28 3.44
N GLU A 257 -10.72 21.14 4.40
CA GLU A 257 -9.34 21.49 4.71
C GLU A 257 -8.57 20.26 5.27
N PRO A 258 -7.45 19.87 4.66
CA PRO A 258 -6.62 18.75 5.11
C PRO A 258 -5.68 19.18 6.24
N ASP A 259 -6.27 19.61 7.35
CA ASP A 259 -5.55 19.99 8.56
C ASP A 259 -5.96 19.06 9.74
N PRO A 260 -5.06 18.16 10.20
CA PRO A 260 -3.69 17.93 9.71
C PRO A 260 -3.65 17.16 8.37
N ILE A 261 -2.48 17.16 7.71
CA ILE A 261 -2.29 16.60 6.34
C ILE A 261 -2.54 15.09 6.24
N ASP A 262 -2.44 14.36 7.34
CA ASP A 262 -2.74 12.93 7.46
C ASP A 262 -4.24 12.64 7.61
N ARG A 263 -5.09 13.67 7.72
CA ARG A 263 -6.54 13.51 7.80
C ARG A 263 -7.14 13.15 6.44
N CYS A 264 -8.06 12.19 6.45
CA CYS A 264 -8.88 11.82 5.31
C CYS A 264 -10.37 12.03 5.62
N PHE A 265 -11.21 12.13 4.59
CA PHE A 265 -12.65 12.33 4.75
C PHE A 265 -13.45 11.38 3.85
N THR A 266 -14.63 11.00 4.33
CA THR A 266 -15.61 10.21 3.57
C THR A 266 -16.90 11.02 3.38
N ASP A 267 -17.36 11.16 2.14
CA ASP A 267 -18.66 11.74 1.77
C ASP A 267 -19.47 10.74 0.94
N GLY A 268 -20.38 10.02 1.60
CA GLY A 268 -21.11 8.91 1.01
C GLY A 268 -20.17 7.77 0.61
N ASN A 269 -20.02 7.52 -0.69
CA ASN A 269 -19.14 6.49 -1.25
C ASN A 269 -17.73 7.01 -1.61
N LEU A 270 -17.44 8.29 -1.42
CA LEU A 270 -16.16 8.91 -1.81
C LEU A 270 -15.26 9.09 -0.58
N VAL A 271 -14.11 8.41 -0.57
CA VAL A 271 -13.01 8.62 0.39
C VAL A 271 -11.96 9.51 -0.27
N THR A 272 -11.51 10.54 0.44
CA THR A 272 -10.44 11.42 -0.03
C THR A 272 -9.35 11.66 1.00
N GLY A 273 -8.10 11.58 0.55
CA GLY A 273 -6.90 11.95 1.31
C GLY A 273 -6.09 13.03 0.60
N ALA A 274 -5.23 13.72 1.36
CA ALA A 274 -4.48 14.87 0.86
C ALA A 274 -3.05 14.56 0.41
N ALA A 275 -2.36 13.64 1.08
CA ALA A 275 -1.01 13.21 0.74
C ALA A 275 -0.69 11.86 1.42
N TRP A 276 0.45 11.27 1.07
CA TRP A 276 0.94 9.99 1.61
C TRP A 276 0.95 9.84 3.15
N PRO A 277 1.08 10.88 4.00
CA PRO A 277 0.95 10.71 5.45
C PRO A 277 -0.44 10.21 5.89
N GLY A 278 -1.47 10.43 5.06
CA GLY A 278 -2.86 10.06 5.34
C GLY A 278 -3.20 8.60 5.07
N HIS A 279 -2.27 7.78 4.57
CA HIS A 279 -2.53 6.37 4.26
C HIS A 279 -3.26 5.59 5.37
N PRO A 280 -2.92 5.73 6.67
CA PRO A 280 -3.63 5.01 7.72
C PRO A 280 -5.14 5.31 7.74
N GLN A 281 -5.53 6.59 7.65
CA GLN A 281 -6.94 6.97 7.63
C GLN A 281 -7.60 6.65 6.29
N PHE A 282 -6.88 6.84 5.18
CA PHE A 282 -7.35 6.55 3.84
C PHE A 282 -7.77 5.09 3.68
N ILE A 283 -6.88 4.17 4.08
CA ILE A 283 -7.11 2.73 4.02
C ILE A 283 -8.22 2.34 5.01
N ALA A 284 -8.19 2.86 6.25
CA ALA A 284 -9.20 2.54 7.26
C ALA A 284 -10.62 2.97 6.84
N GLN A 285 -10.77 4.15 6.23
CA GLN A 285 -12.07 4.63 5.75
C GLN A 285 -12.58 3.81 4.56
N LEU A 286 -11.70 3.44 3.62
CA LEU A 286 -12.07 2.54 2.53
C LEU A 286 -12.48 1.15 3.04
N MET A 287 -11.72 0.59 4.00
CA MET A 287 -12.08 -0.68 4.66
C MET A 287 -13.47 -0.61 5.31
N SER A 288 -13.79 0.51 5.97
CA SER A 288 -15.11 0.73 6.57
C SER A 288 -16.22 0.71 5.52
N LEU A 289 -16.05 1.37 4.37
CA LEU A 289 -17.02 1.33 3.27
C LEU A 289 -17.17 -0.07 2.65
N LEU A 290 -16.09 -0.87 2.66
CA LEU A 290 -16.09 -2.24 2.18
C LEU A 290 -16.60 -3.26 3.22
N GLY A 291 -16.86 -2.83 4.45
CA GLY A 291 -17.22 -3.74 5.55
C GLY A 291 -16.10 -4.74 5.87
N VAL A 292 -14.85 -4.29 5.78
CA VAL A 292 -13.67 -5.06 6.16
C VAL A 292 -13.17 -4.59 7.52
N GLU A 293 -12.97 -5.53 8.44
CA GLU A 293 -12.55 -5.24 9.82
C GLU A 293 -11.38 -6.14 10.22
N VAL A 294 -10.51 -5.61 11.10
CA VAL A 294 -9.43 -6.35 11.76
C VAL A 294 -9.66 -6.23 13.26
N ARG A 295 -9.85 -7.37 13.94
CA ARG A 295 -10.15 -7.44 15.37
C ARG A 295 -9.05 -8.20 16.11
N PHE A 296 -8.64 -7.74 17.28
CA PHE A 296 -7.63 -8.36 18.15
C PHE A 296 -8.24 -8.88 19.43
#